data_AF-A0A953CE33-F1
#
_entry.id   AF-A0A953CE33-F1
#
_cell.length_a   1.000
_cell.length_b   1.000
_cell.length_c   1.000
_cell.angle_alpha   90.00
_cell.angle_beta   90.00
_cell.angle_gamma   90.00
#
_symmetry.space_group_name_H-M   'P 1'
#
loop_
_entity.id
_entity.type
_entity.pdbx_description
1 polymer ?
#
loop_
_entity_poly.entity_id
_entity_poly.type
_entity_poly.pdbx_seq_one_letter_code
_entity_poly.pdbx_strand_id
1 'polypeptide(L)'
;MARWTAFPHADKKYEYTPATLKKHWARLHRGDCEPFPKDDAVIAAWIDYHAGRFQQAAEAGLKAGAAGLSVANKATNIYANYLEKAEK
;
A
#
# COMPACT_ATOMS: atom_id res chain seq x y z
N MET A 1 -13.99 12.74 6.11
CA MET A 1 -13.28 11.91 5.12
C MET A 1 -14.29 10.96 4.51
N ALA A 2 -14.32 10.83 3.18
CA ALA A 2 -15.15 9.83 2.51
C ALA A 2 -14.69 8.42 2.92
N ARG A 3 -15.62 7.50 3.16
CA ARG A 3 -15.31 6.12 3.56
C ARG A 3 -14.90 5.33 2.33
N TRP A 4 -13.66 4.84 2.28
CA TRP A 4 -13.18 4.06 1.14
C TRP A 4 -13.84 2.67 1.12
N THR A 5 -14.25 2.21 -0.06
CA THR A 5 -14.70 0.83 -0.27
C THR A 5 -13.55 -0.13 0.03
N ALA A 6 -13.79 -1.12 0.90
CA ALA A 6 -12.79 -2.12 1.23
C ALA A 6 -12.50 -3.06 0.05
N PHE A 7 -11.25 -3.51 -0.06
CA PHE A 7 -10.87 -4.54 -1.02
C PHE A 7 -11.60 -5.87 -0.71
N PRO A 8 -12.40 -6.43 -1.64
CA PRO A 8 -13.31 -7.54 -1.34
C PRO A 8 -12.63 -8.92 -1.32
N HIS A 9 -11.34 -9.02 -1.64
CA HIS A 9 -10.61 -10.28 -1.77
C HIS A 9 -9.44 -10.38 -0.78
N ALA A 10 -9.63 -9.89 0.44
CA ALA A 10 -8.64 -10.03 1.50
C ALA A 10 -8.30 -11.53 1.71
N ASP A 11 -7.00 -11.84 1.73
CA ASP A 11 -6.47 -13.20 1.81
C ASP A 11 -5.17 -13.17 2.62
N LYS A 12 -4.98 -14.17 3.50
CA LYS A 12 -3.80 -14.28 4.36
C LYS A 12 -2.48 -14.35 3.57
N LYS A 13 -2.50 -14.78 2.30
CA LYS A 13 -1.31 -14.81 1.45
C LYS A 13 -0.73 -13.42 1.14
N TYR A 14 -1.53 -12.36 1.32
CA TYR A 14 -1.12 -10.97 1.12
C TYR A 14 -0.66 -10.28 2.42
N GLU A 15 -0.81 -10.94 3.57
CA GLU A 15 -0.40 -10.42 4.87
C GLU A 15 1.11 -10.65 5.09
N TYR A 16 1.93 -9.72 4.61
CA TYR A 16 3.37 -9.78 4.79
C TYR A 16 3.81 -9.30 6.18
N THR A 17 4.88 -9.91 6.69
CA THR A 17 5.74 -9.33 7.74
C THR A 17 6.83 -8.46 7.10
N PRO A 18 7.53 -7.59 7.85
CA PRO A 18 8.68 -6.84 7.34
C PRO A 18 9.74 -7.74 6.67
N ALA A 19 10.04 -8.90 7.26
CA ALA A 19 11.03 -9.85 6.74
C ALA A 19 10.58 -10.48 5.41
N THR A 20 9.32 -10.93 5.34
CA THR A 20 8.78 -11.52 4.11
C THR A 20 8.56 -10.49 3.02
N LEU A 21 8.15 -9.26 3.37
CA LEU A 21 8.01 -8.17 2.41
C LEU A 21 9.37 -7.85 1.77
N LYS A 22 10.42 -7.72 2.58
CA LYS A 22 11.80 -7.51 2.08
C LYS A 22 12.25 -8.63 1.15
N LYS A 23 11.96 -9.89 1.50
CA LYS A 23 12.29 -11.06 0.67
C LYS A 23 11.61 -11.01 -0.71
N HIS A 24 10.37 -10.54 -0.78
CA HIS A 24 9.58 -10.51 -2.01
C HIS A 24 9.65 -9.17 -2.78
N TRP A 25 10.28 -8.15 -2.20
CA TRP A 25 10.25 -6.77 -2.68
C TRP A 25 10.57 -6.62 -4.17
N ALA A 26 11.71 -7.15 -4.61
CA ALA A 26 12.12 -7.07 -6.02
C ALA A 26 11.14 -7.75 -6.98
N ARG A 27 10.36 -8.74 -6.52
CA ARG A 27 9.29 -9.35 -7.34
C ARG A 27 8.08 -8.42 -7.43
N LEU A 28 7.65 -7.87 -6.30
CA LEU A 28 6.48 -6.98 -6.18
C LEU A 28 6.69 -5.65 -6.92
N HIS A 29 7.90 -5.10 -6.84
CA HIS A 29 8.30 -3.79 -7.38
C HIS A 29 9.15 -3.89 -8.65
N ARG A 30 8.94 -4.95 -9.45
CA ARG A 30 9.69 -5.12 -10.72
C ARG A 30 9.35 -4.05 -11.75
N GLY A 31 8.10 -3.57 -11.75
CA GLY A 31 7.61 -2.62 -12.75
C GLY A 31 7.97 -1.17 -12.43
N ASP A 32 8.06 -0.81 -11.16
CA ASP A 32 8.35 0.56 -10.70
C ASP A 32 9.76 0.73 -10.14
N CYS A 33 10.48 -0.37 -9.89
CA CYS A 33 11.82 -0.38 -9.30
C CYS A 33 11.90 0.39 -7.97
N GLU A 34 10.81 0.39 -7.19
CA GLU A 34 10.79 1.07 -5.88
C GLU A 34 11.92 0.50 -4.99
N PRO A 35 12.76 1.34 -4.35
CA PRO A 35 13.76 0.86 -3.41
C PRO A 35 13.10 0.38 -2.11
N PHE A 36 13.65 -0.67 -1.48
CA PHE A 36 13.13 -1.11 -0.18
C PHE A 36 13.35 0.00 0.87
N PRO A 37 12.30 0.45 1.58
CA PRO A 37 12.40 1.54 2.54
C PRO A 37 13.22 1.13 3.78
N LYS A 38 13.79 2.13 4.46
CA LYS A 38 14.54 1.95 5.72
C LYS A 38 13.70 2.27 6.97
N ASP A 39 12.60 2.99 6.79
CA ASP A 39 11.71 3.44 7.86
C ASP A 39 10.63 2.39 8.10
N ASP A 40 10.48 1.93 9.35
CA ASP A 40 9.52 0.92 9.75
C ASP A 40 8.06 1.37 9.53
N ALA A 41 7.75 2.67 9.63
CA ALA A 41 6.42 3.20 9.35
C ALA A 41 6.09 3.10 7.85
N VAL A 42 7.08 3.33 6.98
CA VAL A 42 6.90 3.17 5.53
C VAL A 42 6.78 1.69 5.16
N ILE A 43 7.55 0.82 5.82
CA ILE A 43 7.42 -0.64 5.66
C ILE A 43 6.00 -1.09 6.05
N ALA A 44 5.47 -0.62 7.18
CA ALA A 44 4.12 -0.94 7.62
C ALA A 44 3.05 -0.47 6.61
N ALA A 45 3.20 0.73 6.06
CA ALA A 45 2.30 1.23 5.02
C ALA A 45 2.32 0.37 3.75
N TRP A 46 3.49 -0.15 3.34
CA TRP A 46 3.59 -1.08 2.21
C TRP A 46 2.98 -2.46 2.50
N ILE A 47 3.05 -2.93 3.74
CA ILE A 47 2.34 -4.14 4.17
C ILE A 47 0.83 -3.93 4.00
N ASP A 48 0.30 -2.79 4.44
CA ASP A 48 -1.12 -2.46 4.27
C ASP A 48 -1.52 -2.35 2.79
N TYR A 49 -0.67 -1.73 1.97
CA TYR A 49 -0.88 -1.63 0.53
C TYR A 49 -1.01 -3.02 -0.11
N HIS A 50 -0.07 -3.93 0.16
CA HIS A 50 -0.09 -5.26 -0.42
C HIS A 50 -1.23 -6.14 0.10
N ALA A 51 -1.68 -5.92 1.33
CA ALA A 51 -2.87 -6.59 1.88
C ALA A 51 -4.20 -6.00 1.39
N GLY A 52 -4.18 -4.96 0.54
CA GLY A 52 -5.38 -4.32 0.01
C GLY A 52 -6.06 -3.34 0.98
N ARG A 53 -5.40 -3.00 2.09
CA ARG A 53 -5.87 -1.97 3.04
C ARG A 53 -5.49 -0.57 2.56
N PHE A 54 -5.96 -0.21 1.36
CA PHE A 54 -5.50 0.98 0.65
C PHE A 54 -5.70 2.29 1.42
N GLN A 55 -6.82 2.45 2.13
CA GLN A 55 -7.04 3.66 2.94
C GLN A 55 -5.97 3.79 4.05
N GLN A 56 -5.72 2.70 4.78
CA GLN A 56 -4.72 2.68 5.85
C GLN A 56 -3.31 2.93 5.30
N ALA A 57 -2.97 2.32 4.16
CA ALA A 57 -1.70 2.54 3.49
C ALA A 57 -1.53 4.00 3.04
N ALA A 58 -2.58 4.63 2.52
CA ALA A 58 -2.57 6.03 2.11
C ALA A 58 -2.34 6.97 3.30
N GLU A 59 -3.11 6.80 4.37
CA GLU A 59 -3.01 7.60 5.59
C GLU A 59 -1.65 7.41 6.29
N ALA A 60 -1.18 6.17 6.40
CA ALA A 60 0.13 5.85 6.99
C ALA A 60 1.29 6.41 6.16
N GLY A 61 1.21 6.31 4.83
CA GLY A 61 2.20 6.88 3.91
C GLY A 61 2.29 8.40 4.02
N LEU A 62 1.14 9.10 4.05
CA LEU A 62 1.11 10.56 4.25
C LEU A 62 1.70 10.95 5.61
N LYS A 63 1.39 10.19 6.66
CA LYS A 63 1.92 10.42 8.02
C LYS A 63 3.45 10.22 8.09
N ALA A 64 4.01 9.32 7.30
CA ALA A 64 5.45 9.07 7.23
C ALA A 64 6.22 10.16 6.43
N GLY A 65 5.53 11.16 5.87
CA GLY A 65 6.14 12.28 5.17
C GLY A 65 6.75 11.87 3.82
N ALA A 66 7.83 12.54 3.42
CA ALA A 66 8.41 12.40 2.07
C ALA A 66 8.73 10.94 1.68
N ALA A 67 9.20 10.13 2.63
CA ALA A 67 9.53 8.73 2.40
C ALA A 67 8.29 7.84 2.14
N GLY A 68 7.10 8.26 2.61
CA GLY A 68 5.84 7.52 2.44
C GLY A 68 4.99 7.99 1.25
N LEU A 69 5.42 9.00 0.50
CA LEU A 69 4.62 9.52 -0.63
C LEU A 69 4.39 8.49 -1.73
N SER A 70 5.37 7.61 -2.01
CA SER A 70 5.21 6.58 -3.06
C SER A 70 4.07 5.62 -2.73
N VAL A 71 4.05 5.06 -1.51
CA VAL A 71 2.97 4.16 -1.07
C VAL A 71 1.64 4.88 -0.96
N ALA A 72 1.62 6.14 -0.49
CA ALA A 72 0.40 6.91 -0.38
C ALA A 72 -0.27 7.15 -1.74
N ASN A 73 0.52 7.56 -2.73
CA ASN A 73 0.04 7.81 -4.08
C ASN A 73 -0.43 6.52 -4.75
N LYS A 74 0.33 5.43 -4.62
CA LYS A 74 -0.04 4.13 -5.20
C LYS A 74 -1.32 3.57 -4.57
N ALA A 75 -1.45 3.63 -3.24
CA ALA A 75 -2.65 3.17 -2.55
C ALA A 75 -3.89 3.95 -3.02
N THR A 76 -3.76 5.27 -3.15
CA THR A 76 -4.84 6.14 -3.63
C THR A 76 -5.21 5.83 -5.07
N ASN A 77 -4.22 5.69 -5.97
CA ASN A 77 -4.47 5.40 -7.39
C ASN A 77 -5.12 4.02 -7.60
N ILE A 78 -4.67 2.99 -6.88
CA ILE A 78 -5.26 1.66 -6.97
C ILE A 78 -6.70 1.66 -6.42
N TYR A 79 -6.94 2.33 -5.30
CA TYR A 79 -8.28 2.49 -4.77
C TYR A 79 -9.21 3.20 -5.76
N ALA A 80 -8.80 4.38 -6.25
CA ALA A 80 -9.59 5.19 -7.17
C ALA A 80 -9.94 4.43 -8.45
N ASN A 81 -8.97 3.70 -9.02
CA ASN A 81 -9.18 3.00 -10.28
C ASN A 81 -10.06 1.74 -10.16
N TYR A 82 -10.01 1.03 -9.04
CA TYR A 82 -10.62 -0.31 -8.94
C TYR A 82 -11.74 -0.45 -7.91
N LEU A 83 -11.81 0.43 -6.91
CA LEU A 83 -12.69 0.26 -5.75
C LEU A 83 -13.60 1.46 -5.49
N GLU A 84 -13.24 2.66 -5.95
CA GLU A 84 -14.13 3.82 -5.89
C GLU A 84 -15.35 3.59 -6.79
N LYS A 85 -16.53 3.90 -6.26
CA LYS A 85 -17.83 3.66 -6.91
C LYS A 85 -18.61 4.95 -7.17
N ALA A 86 -18.22 6.05 -6.50
CA ALA A 86 -18.87 7.34 -6.62
C ALA A 86 -18.39 8.15 -7.83
N GLU A 87 -17.21 7.82 -8.39
CA GLU A 87 -16.76 8.39 -9.65
C GLU A 87 -17.42 7.65 -10.81
N LYS A 88 -18.54 8.19 -11.29
CA LYS A 88 -19.22 7.78 -12.53
C LYS A 88 -19.66 9.01 -13.32
#